data_AF-T1B572-F1
#
_entry.id   AF-T1B572-F1
#
_cell.length_a   1.000
_cell.length_b   1.000
_cell.length_c   1.000
_cell.angle_alpha   90.00
_cell.angle_beta   90.00
_cell.angle_gamma   90.00
#
_symmetry.space_group_name_H-M   'P 1'
#
loop_
_entity.id
_entity.type
_entity.pdbx_description
1 polymer ?
#
loop_
_entity_poly.entity_id
_entity_poly.type
_entity_poly.pdbx_seq_one_letter_code
_entity_poly.pdbx_strand_id
1 'polypeptide(L)'
;MASLARVVDTEERVERIGRRTQEVLTPEELRALVARNDRPRAYIGFEPSGMLTVGHFITARKIRDLQEAGCDVTVFLADWHAWINDKLGGDLERIRASGRYMQAGFTALGVDPDRARFRWASELTDRADYWARVVRVAKSTTLARTKRAMSIMGRHEEEATLDTSKLFY
;
A
#
# COMPACT_ATOMS: atom_id res chain seq x y z
N MET A 1 -13.23 -13.83 34.14
CA MET A 1 -14.18 -13.10 33.27
C MET A 1 -13.62 -13.08 31.86
N ALA A 2 -14.02 -14.04 31.02
CA ALA A 2 -13.60 -14.07 29.63
C ALA A 2 -14.15 -12.84 28.90
N SER A 3 -13.25 -12.03 28.35
CA SER A 3 -13.61 -10.90 27.48
C SER A 3 -14.34 -11.46 26.26
N LEU A 4 -15.64 -11.18 26.16
CA LEU A 4 -16.43 -11.41 24.96
C LEU A 4 -15.87 -10.48 23.87
N ALA A 5 -14.93 -10.98 23.08
CA ALA A 5 -14.58 -10.35 21.82
C ALA A 5 -15.88 -10.23 21.02
N ARG A 6 -16.35 -8.99 20.81
CA ARG A 6 -17.49 -8.69 19.97
C ARG A 6 -17.22 -9.33 18.61
N VAL A 7 -17.97 -10.36 18.25
CA VAL A 7 -18.05 -10.82 16.86
C VAL A 7 -18.67 -9.66 16.11
N VAL A 8 -17.84 -8.84 15.47
CA VAL A 8 -18.31 -7.74 14.63
C VAL A 8 -19.03 -8.39 13.45
N ASP A 9 -20.28 -8.01 13.25
CA ASP A 9 -21.11 -8.56 12.18
C ASP A 9 -20.45 -8.36 10.81
N THR A 10 -20.65 -9.32 9.90
CA THR A 10 -20.05 -9.27 8.55
C THR A 10 -20.41 -7.97 7.82
N GLU A 11 -21.65 -7.49 7.98
CA GLU A 11 -22.09 -6.25 7.34
C GLU A 11 -21.43 -5.02 7.94
N GLU A 12 -21.31 -4.97 9.27
CA GLU A 12 -20.60 -3.87 9.93
C GLU A 12 -19.12 -3.83 9.49
N ARG A 13 -18.47 -4.99 9.32
CA ARG A 13 -17.10 -5.06 8.81
C ARG A 13 -17.01 -4.57 7.37
N VAL A 14 -17.91 -5.01 6.49
CA VAL A 14 -17.96 -4.57 5.09
C VAL A 14 -18.20 -3.07 4.98
N GLU A 15 -19.17 -2.54 5.74
CA GLU A 15 -19.45 -1.10 5.80
C GLU A 15 -18.22 -0.33 6.30
N ARG A 16 -17.56 -0.80 7.36
CA ARG A 16 -16.37 -0.14 7.91
C ARG A 16 -15.21 -0.12 6.92
N ILE A 17 -15.00 -1.21 6.18
CA ILE A 17 -13.96 -1.28 5.14
C ILE A 17 -14.30 -0.29 4.00
N GLY A 18 -15.54 -0.30 3.51
CA GLY A 18 -15.98 0.51 2.36
C GLY A 18 -16.33 1.97 2.66
N ARG A 19 -16.52 2.38 3.92
CA ARG A 19 -16.93 3.76 4.21
C ARG A 19 -15.89 4.77 3.73
N ARG A 20 -16.32 5.88 3.14
CA ARG A 20 -15.41 6.96 2.70
C ARG A 20 -14.36 6.52 1.66
N THR A 21 -14.55 5.38 1.00
CA THR A 21 -13.80 5.05 -0.23
C THR A 21 -14.54 5.66 -1.42
N GLN A 22 -13.79 6.11 -2.42
CA GLN A 22 -14.39 6.57 -3.67
C GLN A 22 -14.99 5.40 -4.47
N GLU A 23 -14.36 4.23 -4.42
CA GLU A 23 -14.78 3.02 -5.12
C GLU A 23 -14.38 1.75 -4.35
N VAL A 24 -15.12 0.67 -4.58
CA VAL A 24 -14.80 -0.70 -4.12
C VAL A 24 -15.05 -1.62 -5.31
N LEU A 25 -14.03 -2.39 -5.71
CA LEU A 25 -14.04 -3.22 -6.92
C LEU A 25 -13.80 -4.70 -6.55
N THR A 26 -14.82 -5.57 -6.50
CA THR A 26 -16.27 -5.24 -6.39
C THR A 26 -16.79 -5.34 -4.94
N PRO A 27 -17.92 -4.70 -4.60
CA PRO A 27 -18.52 -4.82 -3.26
C PRO A 27 -18.88 -6.26 -2.89
N GLU A 28 -19.29 -7.07 -3.87
CA GLU A 28 -19.66 -8.47 -3.70
C GLU A 28 -18.44 -9.32 -3.33
N GLU A 29 -17.31 -9.10 -4.01
CA GLU A 29 -16.04 -9.78 -3.69
C GLU A 29 -15.52 -9.41 -2.30
N LEU A 30 -15.66 -8.13 -1.92
CA LEU A 30 -15.34 -7.68 -0.56
C LEU A 30 -16.20 -8.40 0.48
N ARG A 31 -17.52 -8.42 0.29
CA ARG A 31 -18.44 -9.11 1.21
C ARG A 31 -18.11 -10.59 1.33
N ALA A 32 -17.91 -11.27 0.19
CA ALA A 32 -17.53 -12.67 0.15
C ALA A 32 -16.17 -12.93 0.84
N LEU A 33 -15.22 -11.99 0.74
CA LEU A 33 -13.92 -12.10 1.41
C LEU A 33 -14.06 -11.98 2.93
N VAL A 34 -14.81 -10.98 3.40
CA VAL A 34 -15.04 -10.75 4.84
C VAL A 34 -15.81 -11.89 5.48
N ALA A 35 -16.79 -12.46 4.78
CA ALA A 35 -17.60 -13.57 5.26
C ALA A 35 -16.81 -14.88 5.45
N ARG A 36 -15.76 -15.11 4.65
CA ARG A 36 -14.95 -16.34 4.68
C ARG A 36 -13.61 -16.20 5.41
N ASN A 37 -13.23 -14.98 5.79
CA ASN A 37 -11.93 -14.69 6.36
C ASN A 37 -12.06 -13.73 7.54
N ASP A 38 -11.77 -14.25 8.74
CA ASP A 38 -11.80 -13.48 9.97
C ASP A 38 -10.70 -12.41 10.01
N ARG A 39 -9.59 -12.61 9.28
CA ARG A 39 -8.45 -11.69 9.22
C ARG A 39 -8.00 -11.43 7.77
N PRO A 40 -8.80 -10.70 6.95
CA PRO A 40 -8.40 -10.32 5.61
C PRO A 40 -7.12 -9.49 5.63
N ARG A 41 -6.22 -9.74 4.68
CA ARG A 41 -5.00 -8.93 4.54
C ARG A 41 -5.30 -7.71 3.70
N ALA A 42 -4.89 -6.54 4.18
CA ALA A 42 -4.95 -5.29 3.44
C ALA A 42 -3.55 -4.68 3.36
N TYR A 43 -3.28 -3.93 2.29
CA TYR A 43 -2.03 -3.17 2.19
C TYR A 43 -2.26 -1.84 1.50
N ILE A 44 -1.39 -0.87 1.81
CA ILE A 44 -1.27 0.39 1.09
C ILE A 44 0.20 0.76 0.98
N GLY A 45 0.63 1.14 -0.21
CA GLY A 45 1.99 1.56 -0.50
C GLY A 45 2.14 3.08 -0.50
N PHE A 46 3.27 3.56 0.00
CA PHE A 46 3.66 4.96 -0.07
C PHE A 46 5.09 5.08 -0.56
N GLU A 47 5.33 5.95 -1.53
CA GLU A 47 6.67 6.43 -1.82
C GLU A 47 7.13 7.37 -0.69
N PRO A 48 8.24 7.08 0.03
CA PRO A 48 8.76 8.02 1.01
C PRO A 48 9.45 9.19 0.31
N SER A 49 8.71 10.27 0.11
CA SER A 49 9.13 11.38 -0.77
C SER A 49 9.22 12.74 -0.06
N GLY A 50 9.16 12.79 1.27
CA GLY A 50 9.22 14.04 2.04
C GLY A 50 8.27 14.08 3.22
N MET A 51 7.66 15.24 3.44
CA MET A 51 6.77 15.52 4.58
C MET A 51 5.35 14.95 4.37
N LEU A 52 4.69 14.59 5.46
CA LEU A 52 3.29 14.18 5.41
C LEU A 52 2.40 15.38 5.05
N THR A 53 1.36 15.10 4.30
CA THR A 53 0.34 16.05 3.86
C THR A 53 -1.04 15.63 4.39
N VAL A 54 -2.05 16.49 4.23
CA VAL A 54 -3.44 16.16 4.60
C VAL A 54 -3.97 14.91 3.88
N GLY A 55 -3.47 14.58 2.69
CA GLY A 55 -3.81 13.33 2.00
C GLY A 55 -3.42 12.09 2.82
N HIS A 56 -2.28 12.15 3.52
CA HIS A 56 -1.83 11.07 4.40
C HIS A 56 -2.71 10.93 5.65
N PHE A 57 -3.36 12.00 6.09
CA PHE A 57 -4.35 11.91 7.17
C PHE A 57 -5.58 11.10 6.75
N ILE A 58 -6.03 11.28 5.50
CA ILE A 58 -7.16 10.52 4.96
C ILE A 58 -6.84 9.03 4.93
N THR A 59 -5.65 8.67 4.42
CA THR A 59 -5.22 7.26 4.35
C THR A 59 -4.94 6.66 5.73
N ALA A 60 -4.39 7.43 6.67
CA ALA A 60 -4.23 7.00 8.07
C ALA A 60 -5.58 6.60 8.70
N ARG A 61 -6.63 7.40 8.46
CA ARG A 61 -7.99 7.05 8.93
C ARG A 61 -8.52 5.79 8.29
N LYS A 62 -8.26 5.57 7.00
CA LYS A 62 -8.66 4.32 6.33
C LYS A 62 -7.88 3.10 6.85
N ILE A 63 -6.58 3.24 7.14
CA ILE A 63 -5.79 2.19 7.80
C ILE A 63 -6.43 1.82 9.14
N ARG A 64 -6.84 2.80 9.94
CA ARG A 64 -7.55 2.55 11.21
C ARG A 64 -8.88 1.86 11.01
N ASP A 65 -9.68 2.26 10.03
CA ASP A 65 -10.94 1.58 9.69
C ASP A 65 -10.71 0.09 9.38
N LEU A 66 -9.66 -0.22 8.61
CA LEU A 66 -9.27 -1.60 8.28
C LEU A 66 -8.82 -2.36 9.54
N GLN A 67 -8.01 -1.74 10.39
CA GLN A 67 -7.62 -2.35 11.67
C GLN A 67 -8.86 -2.62 12.54
N GLU A 68 -9.75 -1.66 12.73
CA GLU A 68 -10.99 -1.82 13.49
C GLU A 68 -11.92 -2.89 12.90
N ALA A 69 -11.88 -3.13 11.58
CA ALA A 69 -12.63 -4.21 10.91
C ALA A 69 -11.96 -5.61 11.03
N GLY A 70 -10.82 -5.70 11.72
CA GLY A 70 -10.10 -6.95 11.95
C GLY A 70 -9.12 -7.34 10.84
N CYS A 71 -8.80 -6.43 9.92
CA CYS A 71 -7.83 -6.71 8.85
C CYS A 71 -6.39 -6.75 9.39
N ASP A 72 -5.59 -7.65 8.81
CA ASP A 72 -4.14 -7.63 8.95
C ASP A 72 -3.57 -6.61 7.96
N VAL A 73 -3.25 -5.40 8.44
CA VAL A 73 -2.85 -4.28 7.58
C VAL A 73 -1.33 -4.19 7.44
N THR A 74 -0.85 -4.05 6.20
CA THR A 74 0.55 -3.75 5.88
C THR A 74 0.67 -2.33 5.33
N VAL A 75 1.50 -1.50 5.97
CA VAL A 75 1.92 -0.21 5.41
C VAL A 75 3.24 -0.44 4.70
N PHE A 76 3.22 -0.35 3.37
CA PHE A 76 4.37 -0.66 2.52
C PHE A 76 5.15 0.61 2.21
N LEU A 77 6.35 0.72 2.79
CA LEU A 77 7.29 1.83 2.60
C LEU A 77 8.12 1.53 1.34
N ALA A 78 7.71 2.11 0.23
CA ALA A 78 8.18 1.75 -1.11
C ALA A 78 9.51 2.44 -1.45
N ASP A 79 10.57 2.18 -0.69
CA ASP A 79 11.88 2.86 -0.83
C ASP A 79 12.50 2.68 -2.22
N TRP A 80 12.50 1.47 -2.78
CA TRP A 80 12.94 1.23 -4.15
C TRP A 80 12.07 1.92 -5.20
N HIS A 81 10.77 2.06 -4.94
CA HIS A 81 9.83 2.68 -5.88
C HIS A 81 10.04 4.20 -5.90
N ALA A 82 10.21 4.80 -4.71
CA ALA A 82 10.60 6.20 -4.55
C ALA A 82 11.98 6.48 -5.19
N TRP A 83 12.92 5.53 -5.09
CA TRP A 83 14.23 5.62 -5.75
C TRP A 83 14.08 5.58 -7.28
N ILE A 84 13.34 4.59 -7.80
CA ILE A 84 12.99 4.51 -9.23
C ILE A 84 12.31 5.78 -9.68
N ASN A 85 11.49 6.46 -8.86
CA ASN A 85 10.80 7.68 -9.22
C ASN A 85 11.56 8.98 -8.88
N ASP A 86 12.87 8.91 -8.68
CA ASP A 86 13.79 10.04 -8.42
C ASP A 86 13.41 10.90 -7.20
N LYS A 87 12.64 10.36 -6.25
CA LYS A 87 12.22 11.12 -5.06
C LYS A 87 13.44 11.46 -4.21
N LEU A 88 13.40 12.66 -3.63
CA LEU A 88 14.50 13.19 -2.80
C LEU A 88 15.86 13.16 -3.52
N GLY A 89 15.84 13.31 -4.86
CA GLY A 89 17.04 13.30 -5.70
C GLY A 89 17.61 11.90 -5.96
N GLY A 90 16.83 10.84 -5.76
CA GLY A 90 17.29 9.46 -5.92
C GLY A 90 18.22 8.98 -4.79
N ASP A 91 18.31 9.73 -3.69
CA ASP A 91 19.12 9.37 -2.53
C ASP A 91 18.33 8.40 -1.63
N LEU A 92 18.72 7.11 -1.69
CA LEU A 92 18.05 6.04 -0.96
C LEU A 92 18.13 6.21 0.57
N GLU A 93 19.17 6.84 1.11
CA GLU A 93 19.26 7.10 2.55
C GLU A 93 18.26 8.16 2.97
N ARG A 94 18.11 9.24 2.19
CA ARG A 94 17.09 10.27 2.41
C ARG A 94 15.68 9.71 2.29
N ILE A 95 15.43 8.84 1.31
CA ILE A 95 14.16 8.12 1.16
C ILE A 95 13.88 7.27 2.40
N ARG A 96 14.84 6.49 2.88
CA ARG A 96 14.67 5.68 4.10
C ARG A 96 14.48 6.54 5.35
N ALA A 97 15.12 7.70 5.43
CA ALA A 97 14.86 8.67 6.50
C ALA A 97 13.41 9.19 6.45
N SER A 98 12.92 9.56 5.26
CA SER A 98 11.51 9.96 5.05
C SER A 98 10.55 8.83 5.40
N GLY A 99 10.87 7.57 5.09
CA GLY A 99 10.01 6.43 5.43
C GLY A 99 9.91 6.16 6.93
N ARG A 100 11.02 6.30 7.68
CA ARG A 100 10.99 6.24 9.16
C ARG A 100 10.17 7.38 9.76
N TYR A 101 10.32 8.59 9.22
CA TYR A 101 9.49 9.73 9.59
C TYR A 101 8.00 9.47 9.30
N MET A 102 7.67 8.92 8.14
CA MET A 102 6.30 8.56 7.75
C MET A 102 5.70 7.51 8.67
N GLN A 103 6.47 6.48 9.07
CA GLN A 103 6.05 5.49 10.05
C GLN A 103 5.69 6.16 11.39
N ALA A 104 6.57 7.01 11.92
CA ALA A 104 6.30 7.75 13.16
C ALA A 104 5.06 8.65 13.03
N GLY A 105 4.90 9.31 11.88
CA GLY A 105 3.75 10.15 11.59
C GLY A 105 2.43 9.37 11.52
N PHE A 106 2.40 8.20 10.88
CA PHE A 106 1.19 7.36 10.87
C PHE A 106 0.82 6.87 12.27
N THR A 107 1.80 6.48 13.08
CA THR A 107 1.57 6.13 14.50
C THR A 107 0.99 7.32 15.27
N ALA A 108 1.53 8.53 15.08
CA ALA A 108 1.00 9.75 15.70
C ALA A 108 -0.43 10.10 15.23
N LEU A 109 -0.80 9.71 14.01
CA LEU A 109 -2.16 9.85 13.47
C LEU A 109 -3.13 8.73 13.94
N GLY A 110 -2.68 7.85 14.82
CA GLY A 110 -3.49 6.82 15.46
C GLY A 110 -3.52 5.47 14.73
N VAL A 111 -2.64 5.24 13.75
CA VAL A 111 -2.40 3.88 13.23
C VAL A 111 -1.73 3.08 14.33
N ASP A 112 -2.39 2.01 14.77
CA ASP A 112 -1.88 1.14 15.83
C ASP A 112 -0.66 0.35 15.29
N PRO A 113 0.56 0.59 15.81
CA PRO A 113 1.77 -0.06 15.30
C PRO A 113 1.84 -1.55 15.65
N ASP A 114 1.10 -2.02 16.67
CA ASP A 114 1.06 -3.44 17.03
C ASP A 114 0.14 -4.23 16.09
N ARG A 115 -0.77 -3.53 15.41
CA ARG A 115 -1.73 -4.11 14.45
C ARG A 115 -1.38 -3.80 13.00
N ALA A 116 -0.42 -2.90 12.74
CA ALA A 116 0.07 -2.58 11.40
C ALA A 116 1.49 -3.14 11.20
N ARG A 117 1.71 -3.81 10.07
CA ARG A 117 3.04 -4.25 9.65
C ARG A 117 3.64 -3.18 8.74
N PHE A 118 4.64 -2.44 9.22
CA PHE A 118 5.48 -1.63 8.35
C PHE A 118 6.46 -2.53 7.62
N ARG A 119 6.47 -2.48 6.28
CA ARG A 119 7.32 -3.32 5.43
C ARG A 119 8.01 -2.47 4.37
N TRP A 120 9.32 -2.62 4.24
CA TRP A 120 10.09 -1.92 3.22
C TRP A 120 10.09 -2.70 1.91
N ALA A 121 10.09 -1.99 0.76
CA ALA A 121 10.24 -2.66 -0.53
C ALA A 121 11.56 -3.41 -0.62
N SER A 122 12.64 -2.83 -0.09
CA SER A 122 13.95 -3.47 -0.01
C SER A 122 13.95 -4.85 0.67
N GLU A 123 13.06 -5.11 1.64
CA GLU A 123 12.94 -6.43 2.28
C GLU A 123 12.42 -7.53 1.33
N LEU A 124 11.71 -7.15 0.26
CA LEU A 124 11.15 -8.08 -0.72
C LEU A 124 12.09 -8.28 -1.91
N THR A 125 12.79 -7.21 -2.32
CA THR A 125 13.65 -7.22 -3.50
C THR A 125 14.89 -8.10 -3.35
N ASP A 126 15.29 -8.44 -2.12
CA ASP A 126 16.41 -9.36 -1.88
C ASP A 126 16.06 -10.83 -2.20
N ARG A 127 14.81 -11.12 -2.54
CA ARG A 127 14.33 -12.48 -2.77
C ARG A 127 14.20 -12.80 -4.25
N ALA A 128 14.84 -13.88 -4.70
CA ALA A 128 14.73 -14.34 -6.09
C ALA A 128 13.27 -14.63 -6.52
N ASP A 129 12.42 -15.11 -5.60
CA ASP A 129 11.01 -15.39 -5.90
C ASP A 129 10.18 -14.13 -6.16
N TYR A 130 10.59 -12.97 -5.64
CA TYR A 130 10.01 -11.68 -5.96
C TYR A 130 10.27 -11.32 -7.44
N TRP A 131 11.52 -11.35 -7.87
CA TRP A 131 11.89 -11.06 -9.27
C TRP A 131 11.30 -12.05 -10.26
N ALA A 132 11.19 -13.33 -9.90
CA ALA A 132 10.48 -14.31 -10.70
C ALA A 132 9.00 -13.94 -10.91
N ARG A 133 8.33 -13.34 -9.91
CA ARG A 133 6.96 -12.81 -10.08
C ARG A 133 6.93 -11.58 -10.98
N VAL A 134 7.88 -10.65 -10.83
CA VAL A 134 8.01 -9.47 -11.72
C VAL A 134 8.09 -9.92 -13.19
N VAL A 135 8.95 -10.89 -13.50
CA VAL A 135 9.08 -11.43 -14.86
C VAL A 135 7.80 -12.11 -15.33
N ARG A 136 7.11 -12.89 -14.48
CA ARG A 136 5.82 -13.52 -14.85
C ARG A 136 4.76 -12.48 -15.20
N VAL A 137 4.67 -11.39 -14.42
CA VAL A 137 3.74 -10.28 -14.71
C VAL A 137 4.11 -9.63 -16.03
N ALA A 138 5.39 -9.32 -16.26
CA ALA A 138 5.86 -8.73 -17.51
C ALA A 138 5.59 -9.62 -18.74
N LYS A 139 5.62 -10.95 -18.59
CA LYS A 139 5.22 -11.89 -19.67
C LYS A 139 3.72 -11.90 -19.96
N SER A 140 2.90 -11.42 -19.03
CA SER A 140 1.43 -11.38 -19.15
C SER A 140 0.89 -10.00 -19.57
N THR A 141 1.76 -9.00 -19.70
CA THR A 141 1.39 -7.63 -20.09
C THR A 141 2.13 -7.19 -21.35
N THR A 142 1.53 -6.32 -22.13
CA THR A 142 2.22 -5.68 -23.26
C THR A 142 2.91 -4.41 -22.79
N LEU A 143 3.97 -4.00 -23.50
CA LEU A 143 4.66 -2.73 -23.20
C LEU A 143 3.68 -1.54 -23.22
N ALA A 144 2.77 -1.49 -24.20
CA ALA A 144 1.74 -0.45 -24.28
C ALA A 144 0.80 -0.47 -23.05
N ARG A 145 0.49 -1.64 -22.50
CA ARG A 145 -0.31 -1.74 -21.27
C ARG A 145 0.46 -1.20 -20.06
N THR A 146 1.75 -1.51 -19.95
CA THR A 146 2.62 -1.00 -18.87
C THR A 146 2.73 0.52 -18.93
N LYS A 147 2.95 1.09 -20.12
CA LYS A 147 3.05 2.56 -20.30
C LYS A 147 1.78 3.31 -19.87
N ARG A 148 0.60 2.78 -20.16
CA ARG A 148 -0.67 3.36 -19.70
C ARG A 148 -0.84 3.36 -18.17
N ALA A 149 -0.08 2.54 -17.44
CA ALA A 149 -0.13 2.48 -15.98
C ALA A 149 0.80 3.50 -15.30
N MET A 150 1.59 4.27 -16.05
CA MET A 150 2.57 5.20 -15.46
C MET A 150 1.97 6.34 -14.63
N SER A 151 0.67 6.63 -14.80
CA SER A 151 -0.03 7.61 -13.98
C SER A 151 0.03 7.30 -12.49
N ILE A 152 0.23 6.03 -12.09
CA ILE A 152 0.34 5.63 -10.68
C ILE A 152 1.57 6.23 -9.97
N MET A 153 2.64 6.56 -10.70
CA MET A 153 3.84 7.21 -10.17
C MET A 153 3.84 8.72 -10.44
N GLY A 154 2.70 9.27 -10.89
CA GLY A 154 2.56 10.69 -11.22
C GLY A 154 3.24 11.10 -12.53
N ARG A 155 3.42 10.15 -13.46
CA ARG A 155 4.06 10.38 -14.77
C ARG A 155 3.10 10.12 -15.93
N HIS A 156 3.38 10.76 -17.05
CA HIS A 156 2.66 10.53 -18.30
C HIS A 156 3.30 9.38 -19.11
N GLU A 157 2.52 8.77 -20.01
CA GLU A 157 2.99 7.65 -20.86
C GLU A 157 4.20 8.02 -21.73
N GLU A 158 4.33 9.28 -22.12
CA GLU A 158 5.44 9.82 -22.90
C GLU A 158 6.76 9.79 -22.11
N GLU A 159 6.68 9.94 -20.78
CA GLU A 159 7.84 9.88 -19.86
C GLU A 159 8.37 8.45 -19.65
N ALA A 160 7.69 7.42 -20.18
CA ALA A 160 8.19 6.04 -20.23
C ALA A 160 9.54 5.89 -20.93
N THR A 161 9.91 6.91 -21.71
CA THR A 161 11.10 6.92 -22.55
C THR A 161 12.30 7.58 -21.89
N LEU A 162 12.13 8.21 -20.72
CA LEU A 162 13.22 8.89 -19.99
C LEU A 162 14.30 7.89 -19.59
N ASP A 163 13.92 6.79 -18.93
CA ASP A 163 14.79 5.65 -18.66
C ASP A 163 13.98 4.39 -18.35
N THR A 164 14.60 3.22 -18.48
CA THR A 164 13.91 1.92 -18.38
C THR A 164 13.45 1.58 -16.96
N SER A 165 14.01 2.19 -15.91
CA SER A 165 13.64 1.86 -14.53
C SER A 165 12.16 2.12 -14.25
N LYS A 166 11.55 3.11 -14.92
CA LYS A 166 10.12 3.45 -14.78
C LYS A 166 9.19 2.32 -15.21
N LEU A 167 9.65 1.42 -16.07
CA LEU A 167 8.90 0.23 -16.48
C LEU A 167 8.96 -0.90 -15.44
N PHE A 168 9.87 -0.80 -14.46
CA PHE A 168 10.06 -1.78 -13.37
C PHE A 168 9.51 -1.29 -12.02
N TYR A 169 8.93 -0.09 -11.97
CA TYR A 169 8.21 0.40 -10.80
C TYR A 169 7.02 -0.50 -10.46
#